data_AF-A0A3B3Z9C2-F1
#
_entry.id   AF-A0A3B3Z9C2-F1
#
_cell.length_a   1.000
_cell.length_b   1.000
_cell.length_c   1.000
_cell.angle_alpha   90.00
_cell.angle_beta   90.00
_cell.angle_gamma   90.00
#
_symmetry.space_group_name_H-M   'P 1'
#
loop_
_entity.id
_entity.type
_entity.pdbx_description
1 polymer ?
#
loop_
_entity_poly.entity_id
_entity_poly.type
_entity_poly.pdbx_seq_one_letter_code
_entity_poly.pdbx_strand_id
1 'polypeptide(L)'
;MESSADEKENSLPSSDRRFALSYIGWTTLDRRTTLPMLPWLVADIRRKSEKGDCGPQVQSRDVQLVLNPPLLRCVPSNNSNSSVFIFEHKAQLISRFIHNSNDLSYFAYLLRGQPDNPESEMSCHVFKASDPTLLCTSKLV
;
A
#
# COMPACT_ATOMS: atom_id res chain seq x y z
N MET A 1 7.30 29.28 47.93
CA MET A 1 6.81 30.15 46.84
C MET A 1 7.93 30.19 45.81
N GLU A 2 7.76 29.97 44.51
CA GLU A 2 6.65 29.85 43.56
C GLU A 2 6.85 28.54 42.75
N SER A 3 5.82 27.73 42.43
CA SER A 3 4.85 27.84 41.32
C SER A 3 5.45 28.05 39.93
N SER A 4 5.31 27.04 39.06
CA SER A 4 4.69 27.10 37.72
C SER A 4 5.00 25.78 36.98
N ALA A 5 4.04 24.86 36.87
CA ALA A 5 2.92 24.84 35.92
C ALA A 5 3.34 24.21 34.57
N ASP A 6 2.78 23.02 34.35
CA ASP A 6 2.35 22.47 33.06
C ASP A 6 2.93 23.11 31.79
N GLU A 7 3.93 22.46 31.21
CA GLU A 7 4.08 22.41 29.75
C GLU A 7 3.84 20.97 29.30
N LYS A 8 2.57 20.58 29.44
CA LYS A 8 1.96 19.52 28.62
C LYS A 8 1.87 20.08 27.21
N GLU A 9 3.00 20.12 26.53
CA GLU A 9 3.12 20.60 25.15
C GLU A 9 2.36 19.65 24.23
N ASN A 10 1.09 20.01 24.04
CA ASN A 10 0.25 19.80 22.88
C ASN A 10 0.64 18.59 22.02
N SER A 11 0.11 17.44 22.43
CA SER A 11 -0.05 16.24 21.63
C SER A 11 -0.75 16.54 20.30
N LEU A 12 0.03 16.83 19.27
CA LEU A 12 -0.28 16.41 17.92
C LEU A 12 0.69 15.28 17.62
N PRO A 13 0.30 13.99 17.69
CA PRO A 13 1.09 13.01 16.96
C PRO A 13 1.04 13.49 15.51
N SER A 14 2.21 13.84 14.95
CA SER A 14 2.41 13.84 13.50
C SER A 14 1.78 12.55 13.01
N SER A 15 0.56 12.66 12.50
CA SER A 15 -0.33 11.50 12.36
C SER A 15 0.10 10.80 11.10
N ASP A 16 1.19 10.04 11.20
CA ASP A 16 1.57 9.01 10.24
C ASP A 16 0.28 8.26 9.95
N ARG A 17 -0.29 8.46 8.75
CA ARG A 17 -1.56 7.82 8.42
C ARG A 17 -1.24 6.36 8.19
N ARG A 18 -1.57 5.53 9.17
CA ARG A 18 -1.36 4.09 9.15
C ARG A 18 -2.65 3.40 8.76
N PHE A 19 -2.58 2.55 7.74
CA PHE A 19 -3.70 1.76 7.25
C PHE A 19 -3.39 0.29 7.46
N ALA A 20 -4.15 -0.38 8.32
CA ALA A 20 -4.04 -1.83 8.52
C ALA A 20 -4.73 -2.56 7.35
N LEU A 21 -3.96 -3.36 6.63
CA LEU A 21 -4.36 -4.02 5.39
C LEU A 21 -3.71 -5.40 5.30
N SER A 22 -4.17 -6.26 4.41
CA SER A 22 -3.45 -7.47 4.04
C SER A 22 -2.78 -7.29 2.68
N TYR A 23 -1.47 -7.47 2.62
CA TYR A 23 -0.72 -7.44 1.36
C TYR A 23 -0.90 -8.77 0.65
N ILE A 24 -1.52 -8.75 -0.53
CA ILE A 24 -1.83 -9.93 -1.33
C ILE A 24 -0.64 -10.32 -2.19
N GLY A 25 0.02 -9.32 -2.79
CA GLY A 25 1.21 -9.53 -3.60
C GLY A 25 1.40 -8.44 -4.64
N TRP A 26 2.32 -8.70 -5.56
CA TRP A 26 2.65 -7.80 -6.65
C TRP A 26 3.10 -8.55 -7.90
N THR A 27 3.08 -7.87 -9.03
CA THR A 27 3.65 -8.36 -10.29
C THR A 27 4.20 -7.22 -11.12
N THR A 28 5.23 -7.48 -11.93
CA THR A 28 5.67 -6.54 -12.96
C THR A 28 4.73 -6.64 -14.17
N LEU A 29 4.44 -5.49 -14.76
CA LEU A 29 3.59 -5.36 -15.93
C LEU A 29 4.46 -5.22 -17.17
N ASP A 30 4.24 -6.11 -18.13
CA ASP A 30 4.78 -5.94 -19.49
C ASP A 30 4.09 -4.74 -20.17
N ARG A 31 4.79 -4.09 -21.10
CA ARG A 31 4.32 -2.95 -21.90
C ARG A 31 3.00 -3.21 -22.65
N ARG A 32 2.70 -4.49 -22.91
CA ARG A 32 1.47 -4.93 -23.59
C ARG A 32 0.25 -4.91 -22.65
N THR A 33 0.46 -4.71 -21.35
CA THR A 33 -0.61 -4.63 -20.36
C THR A 33 -1.42 -3.36 -20.57
N THR A 34 -2.69 -3.52 -20.92
CA THR A 34 -3.61 -2.39 -21.12
C THR A 34 -4.51 -2.19 -19.89
N LEU A 35 -5.11 -0.99 -19.78
CA LEU A 35 -6.06 -0.65 -18.72
C LEU A 35 -7.16 -1.71 -18.49
N PRO A 36 -7.81 -2.26 -19.54
CA PRO A 36 -8.82 -3.32 -19.38
C PRO A 36 -8.28 -4.62 -18.78
N MET A 37 -6.97 -4.87 -18.83
CA MET A 37 -6.37 -6.07 -18.25
C MET A 37 -6.11 -5.96 -16.74
N LEU A 38 -6.12 -4.75 -16.18
CA LEU A 38 -5.77 -4.53 -14.78
C LEU A 38 -6.69 -5.29 -13.80
N PRO A 39 -8.03 -5.32 -13.97
CA PRO A 39 -8.89 -6.12 -13.09
C PRO A 39 -8.54 -7.61 -13.14
N TRP A 40 -8.16 -8.13 -14.32
CA TRP A 40 -7.75 -9.52 -14.47
C TRP A 40 -6.42 -9.81 -13.77
N LEU A 41 -5.46 -8.89 -13.84
CA LEU A 41 -4.19 -9.00 -13.12
C LEU A 41 -4.37 -9.01 -11.60
N VAL A 42 -5.23 -8.15 -11.08
CA VAL A 42 -5.57 -8.15 -9.65
C VAL A 42 -6.19 -9.48 -9.24
N ALA A 43 -7.10 -10.02 -10.05
CA ALA A 43 -7.70 -11.33 -9.82
C ALA A 43 -6.68 -12.47 -9.90
N ASP A 44 -5.69 -12.39 -10.79
CA ASP A 44 -4.62 -13.36 -10.93
C ASP A 44 -3.67 -13.35 -9.73
N ILE A 45 -3.21 -12.17 -9.29
CA ILE A 45 -2.39 -12.01 -8.08
C ILE A 45 -3.12 -12.57 -6.85
N ARG A 46 -4.42 -12.26 -6.73
CA ARG A 46 -5.25 -12.83 -5.66
C ARG A 46 -5.30 -14.35 -5.72
N ARG A 47 -5.58 -14.93 -6.88
CA ARG A 47 -5.65 -16.40 -7.07
C ARG A 47 -4.31 -17.07 -6.72
N LYS A 48 -3.20 -16.46 -7.09
CA LYS A 48 -1.85 -16.93 -6.76
C LYS A 48 -1.57 -16.92 -5.25
N SER A 49 -2.06 -15.90 -4.54
CA SER A 49 -1.92 -15.83 -3.08
C SER A 49 -2.73 -16.90 -2.34
N GLU A 50 -3.95 -17.22 -2.80
CA GLU A 50 -4.85 -18.21 -2.18
C GLU A 50 -4.35 -19.65 -2.37
N LYS A 51 -3.68 -19.94 -3.50
CA LYS A 51 -3.15 -21.28 -3.79
C LYS A 51 -1.85 -21.62 -3.05
N GLY A 52 -1.19 -20.66 -2.40
CA GLY A 52 0.11 -20.88 -1.75
C GLY A 52 1.24 -21.33 -2.69
N ASP A 53 1.00 -21.30 -4.01
CA ASP A 53 1.85 -21.89 -5.06
C ASP A 53 3.02 -20.96 -5.45
N CYS A 54 3.10 -19.79 -4.82
CA CYS A 54 4.08 -18.75 -5.10
C CYS A 54 5.07 -18.59 -3.93
N GLY A 55 5.58 -19.72 -3.40
CA GLY A 55 6.62 -19.75 -2.38
C GLY A 55 6.31 -18.98 -1.08
N PRO A 56 7.26 -18.93 -0.14
CA PRO A 56 7.08 -18.21 1.13
C PRO A 56 6.99 -16.68 0.98
N GLN A 57 7.26 -16.13 -0.21
CA GLN A 57 7.26 -14.69 -0.48
C GLN A 57 5.87 -14.12 -0.83
N VAL A 58 4.92 -14.93 -1.31
CA VAL A 58 3.63 -14.47 -1.86
C VAL A 58 2.43 -15.04 -1.09
N GLN A 59 2.59 -15.31 0.20
CA GLN A 59 1.43 -15.53 1.07
C GLN A 59 0.86 -14.17 1.49
N SER A 60 -0.48 -14.08 1.47
CA SER A 60 -1.20 -12.91 1.98
C SER A 60 -0.83 -12.68 3.43
N ARG A 61 -0.35 -11.49 3.77
CA ARG A 61 0.13 -11.17 5.13
C ARG A 61 -0.42 -9.85 5.60
N ASP A 62 -0.68 -9.73 6.90
CA ASP A 62 -1.15 -8.49 7.48
C ASP A 62 -0.01 -7.48 7.61
N VAL A 63 -0.26 -6.30 7.06
CA VAL A 63 0.68 -5.19 6.95
C VAL A 63 0.01 -3.89 7.39
N GLN A 64 0.83 -2.88 7.63
CA GLN A 64 0.41 -1.51 7.77
C GLN A 64 1.05 -0.68 6.67
N LEU A 65 0.22 0.03 5.92
CA LEU A 65 0.69 1.07 5.01
C LEU A 65 0.86 2.34 5.81
N VAL A 66 2.10 2.79 5.97
CA VAL A 66 2.44 4.03 6.67
C VAL A 66 2.72 5.10 5.62
N LEU A 67 1.85 6.09 5.55
CA LEU A 67 2.06 7.27 4.70
C LEU A 67 2.93 8.28 5.43
N ASN A 68 4.18 8.40 4.98
CA ASN A 68 5.16 9.35 5.46
C ASN A 68 5.60 10.23 4.29
N PRO A 69 4.79 11.22 3.86
CA PRO A 69 5.06 12.01 2.66
C PRO A 69 6.51 12.52 2.63
N PRO A 70 7.25 12.34 1.52
CA PRO A 70 6.81 11.89 0.19
C PRO A 70 6.85 10.36 -0.04
N LEU A 71 6.97 9.56 1.02
CA LEU A 71 7.20 8.12 0.99
C LEU A 71 5.97 7.35 1.49
N LEU A 72 5.82 6.14 0.97
CA LEU A 72 4.81 5.16 1.32
C LEU A 72 5.53 3.88 1.73
N ARG A 73 5.45 3.53 3.02
CA ARG A 73 6.11 2.34 3.57
C ARG A 73 5.08 1.26 3.84
N CYS A 74 5.44 0.03 3.54
CA CYS A 74 4.68 -1.15 3.95
C CYS A 74 5.47 -1.86 5.04
N VAL A 75 4.90 -1.93 6.25
CA VAL A 75 5.51 -2.58 7.41
C VAL A 75 4.65 -3.77 7.85
N PRO A 76 5.21 -4.84 8.42
CA PRO A 76 4.41 -5.94 8.97
C PRO A 76 3.51 -5.48 10.12
N SER A 77 2.26 -5.96 10.20
CA SER A 77 1.32 -5.54 11.25
C SER A 77 1.73 -6.03 12.66
N ASN A 78 2.57 -7.05 12.75
CA ASN A 78 3.07 -7.59 14.02
C ASN A 78 4.26 -6.81 14.58
N ASN A 79 4.75 -5.77 13.88
CA ASN A 79 5.91 -5.01 14.30
C ASN A 79 5.55 -3.52 14.42
N SER A 80 5.62 -2.99 15.63
CA SER A 80 5.41 -1.56 15.89
C SER A 80 6.60 -0.69 15.43
N ASN A 81 7.75 -1.29 15.13
CA ASN A 81 8.94 -0.57 14.65
C ASN A 81 8.84 -0.29 13.14
N SER A 82 8.60 0.98 12.79
CA SER A 82 8.53 1.45 11.40
C SER A 82 9.87 1.38 10.65
N SER A 83 10.98 1.11 11.35
CA SER A 83 12.31 0.90 10.77
C SER A 83 12.43 -0.42 9.99
N VAL A 84 11.54 -1.39 10.24
CA VAL A 84 11.49 -2.66 9.50
C VAL A 84 10.36 -2.60 8.49
N PHE A 85 10.71 -2.35 7.23
CA PHE A 85 9.76 -2.28 6.12
C PHE A 85 9.95 -3.44 5.14
N ILE A 86 8.85 -3.89 4.55
CA ILE A 86 8.83 -4.87 3.45
C ILE A 86 9.30 -4.16 2.17
N PHE A 87 8.78 -2.96 1.94
CA PHE A 87 9.19 -2.08 0.86
C PHE A 87 8.87 -0.63 1.22
N GLU A 88 9.56 0.28 0.54
CA GLU A 88 9.31 1.71 0.56
C GLU A 88 9.19 2.21 -0.87
N HIS A 89 8.14 2.96 -1.16
CA HIS A 89 7.91 3.58 -2.46
C HIS A 89 7.80 5.09 -2.33
N LYS A 90 8.30 5.82 -3.32
CA LYS A 90 8.02 7.26 -3.44
C LYS A 90 6.59 7.43 -3.94
N ALA A 91 5.77 8.18 -3.21
CA ALA A 91 4.37 8.41 -3.58
C ALA A 91 4.24 9.03 -4.98
N GLN A 92 5.20 9.87 -5.38
CA GLN A 92 5.28 10.47 -6.71
C GLN A 92 5.41 9.46 -7.88
N LEU A 93 5.87 8.24 -7.60
CA LEU A 93 5.98 7.18 -8.61
C LEU A 93 4.68 6.37 -8.74
N ILE A 94 3.73 6.59 -7.84
CA ILE A 94 2.41 5.96 -7.92
C ILE A 94 1.63 6.67 -9.01
N SER A 95 1.51 5.99 -10.14
CA SER A 95 0.90 6.55 -11.35
C SER A 95 -0.62 6.43 -11.37
N ARG A 96 -1.17 5.42 -10.68
CA ARG A 96 -2.59 5.09 -10.74
C ARG A 96 -3.00 4.20 -9.57
N PHE A 97 -4.20 4.43 -9.06
CA PHE A 97 -4.91 3.51 -8.18
C PHE A 97 -5.95 2.73 -8.96
N ILE A 98 -6.12 1.46 -8.61
CA ILE A 98 -7.05 0.51 -9.22
C ILE A 98 -7.93 -0.01 -8.07
N HIS A 99 -9.23 -0.02 -8.27
CA HIS A 99 -10.18 -0.66 -7.38
C HIS A 99 -11.16 -1.46 -8.24
N ASN A 100 -11.73 -2.52 -7.67
CA ASN A 100 -12.81 -3.24 -8.32
C ASN A 100 -14.14 -2.63 -7.89
N SER A 101 -14.98 -2.19 -8.83
CA SER A 101 -16.30 -1.64 -8.51
C SER A 101 -17.21 -2.65 -7.82
N ASN A 102 -16.96 -3.95 -8.01
CA ASN A 102 -17.73 -5.03 -7.39
C ASN A 102 -17.18 -5.44 -6.00
N ASP A 103 -15.93 -5.09 -5.67
CA ASP A 103 -15.31 -5.45 -4.40
C ASP A 103 -14.36 -4.33 -3.95
N LEU A 104 -14.89 -3.45 -3.10
CA LEU A 104 -14.17 -2.31 -2.53
C LEU A 104 -13.15 -2.72 -1.46
N SER A 105 -13.15 -3.99 -1.05
CA SER A 105 -12.18 -4.50 -0.08
C SER A 105 -10.80 -4.64 -0.72
N TYR A 106 -10.70 -4.76 -2.05
CA TYR A 106 -9.42 -4.87 -2.74
C TYR A 106 -9.10 -3.60 -3.50
N PHE A 107 -7.87 -3.16 -3.33
CA PHE A 107 -7.31 -2.09 -4.13
C PHE A 107 -5.89 -2.44 -4.55
N ALA A 108 -5.46 -1.79 -5.61
CA ALA A 108 -4.10 -1.91 -6.10
C ALA A 108 -3.60 -0.54 -6.54
N TYR A 109 -2.28 -0.41 -6.67
CA TYR A 109 -1.69 0.74 -7.32
C TYR A 109 -0.60 0.31 -8.29
N LEU A 110 -0.40 1.15 -9.31
CA LEU A 110 0.66 1.00 -10.30
C LEU A 110 1.81 1.92 -9.94
N LEU A 111 2.96 1.34 -9.64
CA LEU A 111 4.20 2.04 -9.41
C LEU A 111 5.02 2.07 -10.71
N ARG A 112 5.51 3.25 -11.08
CA ARG A 112 6.42 3.41 -12.22
C ARG A 112 7.86 3.16 -11.78
N GLY A 113 8.60 2.35 -12.54
CA GLY A 113 10.01 2.06 -12.24
C GLY A 113 10.92 3.28 -12.36
N GLN A 114 10.73 4.12 -13.39
CA GLN A 114 11.50 5.36 -13.58
C GLN A 114 10.56 6.53 -13.93
N PRO A 115 10.59 7.66 -13.20
CA PRO A 115 9.68 8.77 -13.42
C PRO A 115 9.86 9.42 -14.80
N ASP A 116 11.11 9.57 -15.25
CA ASP A 116 11.48 10.27 -16.49
C ASP A 116 11.41 9.38 -17.73
N ASN A 117 11.24 8.06 -17.54
CA ASN A 117 11.10 7.11 -18.62
C ASN A 117 9.66 6.58 -18.68
N PRO A 118 8.81 7.10 -19.57
CA PRO A 118 7.42 6.62 -19.73
C PRO A 118 7.35 5.17 -20.20
N GLU A 119 8.47 4.65 -20.67
CA GLU A 119 8.67 3.32 -21.21
C GLU A 119 9.22 2.32 -20.18
N SER A 120 9.40 2.75 -18.93
CA SER A 120 9.82 1.89 -17.82
C SER A 120 8.74 0.89 -17.43
N GLU A 121 9.18 -0.30 -16.97
CA GLU A 121 8.29 -1.30 -16.41
C GLU A 121 7.51 -0.72 -15.23
N MET A 122 6.26 -1.17 -15.10
CA MET A 122 5.40 -0.81 -13.98
C MET A 122 5.21 -2.02 -13.08
N SER A 123 5.09 -1.81 -11.78
CA SER A 123 4.68 -2.88 -10.86
C SER A 123 3.28 -2.61 -10.33
N CYS A 124 2.44 -3.65 -10.33
CA CYS A 124 1.11 -3.61 -9.73
C CYS A 124 1.18 -4.23 -8.34
N HIS A 125 0.86 -3.47 -7.30
CA HIS A 125 0.82 -3.95 -5.92
C HIS A 125 -0.63 -4.04 -5.44
N VAL A 126 -1.03 -5.20 -4.93
CA VAL A 126 -2.42 -5.51 -4.53
C VAL A 126 -2.51 -5.67 -3.02
N PHE A 127 -3.51 -5.00 -2.45
CA PHE A 127 -3.83 -5.01 -1.04
C PHE A 127 -5.31 -5.30 -0.83
N LYS A 128 -5.62 -5.83 0.33
CA LYS A 128 -6.97 -6.03 0.82
C LYS A 128 -7.15 -5.19 2.09
N ALA A 129 -8.17 -4.36 2.14
CA ALA A 129 -8.64 -3.75 3.37
C ALA A 129 -9.27 -4.77 4.30
N SER A 130 -8.97 -4.63 5.59
CA SER A 130 -9.72 -5.29 6.66
C SER A 130 -11.09 -4.64 6.85
N ASP A 131 -11.21 -3.34 6.56
CA ASP A 131 -12.46 -2.59 6.60
C ASP A 131 -12.61 -1.73 5.32
N PRO A 132 -13.60 -2.03 4.45
CA PRO A 132 -13.82 -1.28 3.21
C PRO A 132 -14.24 0.18 3.46
N THR A 133 -14.74 0.54 4.65
CA THR A 133 -15.09 1.93 4.99
C THR A 133 -13.89 2.80 5.32
N LEU A 134 -12.74 2.20 5.67
CA LEU A 134 -11.49 2.91 5.94
C LEU A 134 -10.75 3.32 4.67
N LEU A 135 -11.00 2.64 3.54
CA LEU A 135 -10.42 2.92 2.22
C LEU A 135 -11.30 3.80 1.33
N CYS A 136 -11.88 4.86 1.90
CA CYS A 136 -12.30 5.96 1.05
C CYS A 136 -11.00 6.51 0.41
N THR A 137 -10.82 6.35 -0.89
CA THR A 137 -9.59 6.70 -1.64
C THR A 137 -9.12 8.14 -1.36
N SER A 138 -10.02 9.01 -0.91
CA SER A 138 -9.76 10.36 -0.40
C SER A 138 -8.91 10.45 0.87
N LYS A 139 -8.64 9.34 1.57
CA LYS A 139 -7.72 9.33 2.74
C LYS A 139 -6.27 8.98 2.37
N LEU A 140 -6.08 8.32 1.23
CA LEU A 140 -4.77 7.91 0.70
C LEU A 140 -4.19 8.92 -0.31
N VAL A 141 -5.04 9.82 -0.83
CA VAL A 141 -4.70 10.92 -1.75
C VAL A 141 -4.75 12.25 -0.99
#